data_AF-A0A0D0GKZ8-F1
#
_entry.id   AF-A0A0D0GKZ8-F1
#
_cell.length_a   1.000
_cell.length_b   1.000
_cell.length_c   1.000
_cell.angle_alpha   90.00
_cell.angle_beta   90.00
_cell.angle_gamma   90.00
#
_symmetry.space_group_name_H-M   'P 1'
#
loop_
_entity.id
_entity.type
_entity.pdbx_description
1 polymer ?
#
loop_
_entity_poly.entity_id
_entity_poly.type
_entity_poly.pdbx_seq_one_letter_code
_entity_poly.pdbx_strand_id
1 'polypeptide(L)' 'NLVLKASIPGITETQFQEIAAGAKENCPVSKAYNVAISLEANLV' A
#
# COMPACT_ATOMS: atom_id res chain seq x y z
N ASN A 1 1.65 11.90 -3.16
CA ASN A 1 1.35 11.20 -1.89
C ASN A 1 0.03 10.49 -2.03
N LEU A 2 0.04 9.15 -2.00
CA LEU A 2 -1.17 8.32 -2.08
C LEU A 2 -1.62 7.95 -0.66
N VAL A 3 -2.92 8.05 -0.35
CA VAL A 3 -3.47 7.68 0.96
C VAL A 3 -4.52 6.59 0.77
N LEU A 4 -4.34 5.46 1.45
CA LEU A 4 -5.23 4.31 1.47
C LEU A 4 -5.85 4.18 2.87
N LYS A 5 -7.18 4.13 2.93
CA LYS A 5 -7.92 3.79 4.15
C LYS A 5 -8.82 2.61 3.82
N ALA A 6 -8.71 1.52 4.57
CA ALA A 6 -9.50 0.31 4.31
C ALA A 6 -9.98 -0.29 5.62
N SER A 7 -11.22 -0.80 5.63
CA SER A 7 -11.72 -1.61 6.73
C SER A 7 -11.80 -3.05 6.24
N ILE A 8 -10.96 -3.91 6.81
CA ILE A 8 -10.83 -5.30 6.37
C ILE A 8 -10.98 -6.20 7.59
N PRO A 9 -12.09 -6.94 7.72
CA PRO A 9 -12.28 -7.84 8.85
C PRO A 9 -11.31 -9.02 8.78
N GLY A 10 -10.79 -9.42 9.94
CA GLY A 10 -9.97 -10.63 10.06
C GLY A 10 -8.49 -10.49 9.72
N ILE A 11 -8.00 -9.27 9.47
CA ILE A 11 -6.56 -9.00 9.37
C ILE A 11 -6.11 -8.04 10.47
N THR A 12 -4.83 -8.17 10.83
CA THR A 12 -4.16 -7.24 11.75
C THR A 12 -3.58 -6.04 10.99
N GLU A 13 -3.32 -4.96 11.70
CA GLU A 13 -2.59 -3.79 11.17
C GLU A 13 -1.26 -4.22 10.54
N THR A 14 -0.51 -5.12 11.18
CA THR A 14 0.78 -5.61 10.66
C THR A 14 0.62 -6.28 9.30
N GLN A 15 -0.33 -7.21 9.17
CA GLN A 15 -0.60 -7.88 7.88
C GLN A 15 -1.04 -6.89 6.82
N PHE A 16 -1.84 -5.89 7.19
CA PHE A 16 -2.27 -4.84 6.29
C PHE A 16 -1.07 -4.01 5.77
N GLN A 17 -0.16 -3.61 6.67
CA GLN A 17 1.04 -2.86 6.30
C GLN A 17 2.00 -3.68 5.41
N GLU A 18 2.18 -4.97 5.69
CA GLU A 18 2.98 -5.87 4.86
C GLU A 18 2.43 -5.97 3.43
N ILE A 19 1.11 -6.10 3.29
CA ILE A 19 0.43 -6.13 1.99
C ILE A 19 0.58 -4.78 1.26
N ALA A 20 0.37 -3.67 1.97
CA ALA A 20 0.50 -2.32 1.41
C ALA A 20 1.93 -2.03 0.92
N ALA A 21 2.94 -2.44 1.70
CA ALA A 21 4.34 -2.34 1.32
C ALA A 21 4.65 -3.21 0.07
N GLY A 22 4.19 -4.46 0.06
CA GLY A 22 4.35 -5.34 -1.09
C GLY A 22 3.71 -4.78 -2.37
N ALA A 23 2.53 -4.16 -2.26
CA ALA A 23 1.88 -3.49 -3.39
C ALA A 23 2.68 -2.26 -3.88
N LYS A 24 3.27 -1.49 -2.96
CA LYS A 24 4.12 -0.34 -3.28
C LYS A 24 5.38 -0.76 -4.06
N GLU A 25 6.06 -1.81 -3.61
CA GLU A 25 7.28 -2.34 -4.24
C GLU A 25 7.00 -2.97 -5.62
N ASN A 26 5.82 -3.55 -5.79
CA ASN A 26 5.44 -4.28 -7.00
C ASN A 26 4.54 -3.50 -7.96
N CYS A 27 4.30 -2.21 -7.72
CA CYS A 27 3.43 -1.40 -8.56
C CYS A 27 3.92 -1.36 -10.03
N PRO A 28 3.15 -1.88 -11.00
CA PRO A 28 3.57 -1.90 -12.40
C PRO A 28 3.61 -0.50 -13.01
N VAL A 29 2.78 0.41 -12.50
CA VAL A 29 2.69 1.80 -12.98
C VAL A 29 3.95 2.58 -12.58
N SER A 30 4.38 2.53 -11.32
CA SER A 30 5.61 3.24 -10.93
C SER A 30 6.84 2.70 -11.64
N LYS A 31 6.91 1.38 -11.88
CA LYS A 31 7.99 0.75 -12.66
C LYS A 31 7.97 1.23 -14.11
N ALA A 32 6.80 1.28 -14.75
CA ALA A 32 6.68 1.72 -16.14
C ALA A 32 7.05 3.19 -16.33
N TYR A 33 6.70 4.05 -15.38
CA TYR A 33 6.92 5.50 -15.47
C TYR A 33 8.17 6.00 -14.71
N ASN A 34 8.91 5.11 -14.05
CA ASN A 34 10.08 5.40 -13.22
C ASN A 34 9.85 6.56 -12.22
N VAL A 35 8.67 6.59 -11.60
CA VAL A 35 8.26 7.66 -10.68
C VAL A 35 8.37 7.21 -9.23
N ALA A 36 8.82 8.13 -8.36
CA ALA A 36 8.83 7.91 -6.92
C ALA A 36 7.38 7.84 -6.40
N ILE A 37 7.01 6.69 -5.82
CA ILE A 37 5.72 6.48 -5.18
C ILE A 37 5.86 6.59 -3.66
N SER A 38 4.95 7.37 -3.04
CA SER A 38 4.71 7.36 -1.60
C SER A 38 3.27 6.90 -1.33
N LEU A 39 3.12 5.99 -0.36
CA LEU A 39 1.86 5.40 0.06
C LEU A 39 1.77 5.47 1.58
N GLU A 40 0.71 6.07 2.08
CA GLU A 40 0.27 6.02 3.47
C GLU A 40 -0.96 5.12 3.53
N ALA A 41 -0.89 4.02 4.28
CA ALA A 41 -1.96 3.05 4.37
C ALA A 41 -2.42 2.96 5.83
N ASN A 42 -3.73 3.05 6.09
CA ASN A 42 -4.31 2.91 7.42
C ASN A 42 -5.46 1.90 7.39
N LEU A 43 -5.43 0.91 8.28
CA LEU A 43 -6.61 0.09 8.57
C LEU A 43 -7.57 0.88 9.46
N VAL A 44 -8.87 0.79 9.19
CA VAL A 44 -9.95 1.47 9.92
C VAL A 44 -11.04 0.51 10.39
#